data_AF-A0A4D6KA27-F1
#
_entry.id   AF-A0A4D6KA27-F1
#
_cell.length_a   1.000
_cell.length_b   1.000
_cell.length_c   1.000
_cell.angle_alpha   90.00
_cell.angle_beta   90.00
_cell.angle_gamma   90.00
#
_symmetry.space_group_name_H-M   'P 1'
#
loop_
_entity.id
_entity.type
_entity.pdbx_description
1 polymer ?
#
loop_
_entity_poly.entity_id
_entity_poly.type
_entity_poly.pdbx_seq_one_letter_code
_entity_poly.pdbx_strand_id
1 'polypeptide(L)'
;MGAIGDIYADLETDEVSEEEFREAVEEKVEQMGGLADEETAAMLLAHELNENEVNTVADIEPGMNEVKFIAKVMSVGDLRTFERDGDGEDEPDEGRVINVEAADETGSVRLAFWDQEAESIAEGQLDVGDVLRVAGRPQEGYNGLEVSVDKAEPDADATVDVEPGGGSTIDALSMGQSDVDVRGVVLDTDSIRTFDRDDGSEGRVANLTIGDETGRVRVTLWDDRADRAEEIDPGTAVEIVDGYVREREGSLELHVGDHGAVDEIDEEVAFEPDAAAIERVEIGETVDIAGVVRSADPKRTFDRDDGSEGQVRNVRIQDATGDIRVALWGDKADKEIAPGDEILAADVEIDDGWQDDKEASAGWQSTVVVLDGAASAPESGGGDQQTASADGGNESAGLDAFADDGADEHTDDASETAGDADATTGETIEFTGTVVQTGDPVVLDDGEETMSVETDERVQLGQEVTARGTLRDDRLDADDVF
;
A
#
# COMPACT_ATOMS: atom_id res chain seq x y z
N MET A 1 54.23 -0.62 17.28
CA MET A 1 53.16 -0.30 18.25
C MET A 1 53.25 -1.26 19.41
N GLY A 2 52.88 -0.84 20.62
CA GLY A 2 52.49 -1.77 21.69
C GLY A 2 50.99 -2.03 21.60
N ALA A 3 50.46 -3.04 22.31
CA ALA A 3 49.06 -3.47 22.21
C ALA A 3 48.03 -2.33 22.30
N ILE A 4 48.25 -1.34 23.18
CA ILE A 4 47.40 -0.14 23.31
C ILE A 4 47.37 0.69 22.01
N GLY A 5 48.51 0.84 21.34
CA GLY A 5 48.61 1.62 20.10
C GLY A 5 48.06 0.89 18.87
N ASP A 6 47.98 -0.45 18.91
CA ASP A 6 47.29 -1.24 17.88
C ASP A 6 45.76 -1.13 18.08
N ILE A 7 45.28 -1.25 19.33
CA ILE A 7 43.85 -1.06 19.67
C ILE A 7 43.36 0.36 19.38
N TYR A 8 44.18 1.38 19.65
CA TYR A 8 43.87 2.77 19.30
C TYR A 8 43.82 3.01 17.79
N ALA A 9 44.69 2.33 17.02
CA ALA A 9 44.66 2.43 15.57
C ALA A 9 43.41 1.76 14.97
N ASP A 10 42.93 0.68 15.59
CA ASP A 10 41.69 0.00 15.21
C ASP A 10 40.41 0.77 15.61
N LEU A 11 40.52 1.74 16.52
CA LEU A 11 39.40 2.60 16.95
C LEU A 11 39.03 3.67 15.91
N GLU A 12 39.95 4.00 14.98
CA GLU A 12 39.76 5.03 13.92
C GLU A 12 39.08 6.34 14.40
N THR A 13 39.30 6.74 15.66
CA THR A 13 38.63 7.90 16.30
C THR A 13 39.54 9.13 16.39
N ASP A 14 38.98 10.32 16.14
CA ASP A 14 39.64 11.63 16.28
C ASP A 14 39.30 12.33 17.62
N GLU A 15 38.45 11.73 18.47
CA GLU A 15 37.93 12.37 19.69
C GLU A 15 38.94 12.44 20.84
N VAL A 16 39.85 11.47 20.90
CA VAL A 16 40.81 11.32 21.99
C VAL A 16 42.17 11.11 21.36
N SER A 17 43.17 11.90 21.74
CA SER A 17 44.52 11.68 21.23
C SER A 17 45.08 10.35 21.75
N GLU A 18 46.03 9.73 21.03
CA GLU A 18 46.69 8.47 21.50
C GLU A 18 47.28 8.64 22.92
N GLU A 19 47.68 9.85 23.29
CA GLU A 19 48.22 10.18 24.60
C GLU A 19 47.13 10.17 25.68
N GLU A 20 45.98 10.80 25.42
CA GLU A 20 44.82 10.82 26.33
C GLU A 20 44.17 9.43 26.44
N PHE A 21 44.07 8.67 25.34
CA PHE A 21 43.58 7.29 25.39
C PHE A 21 44.47 6.41 26.27
N ARG A 22 45.80 6.56 26.16
CA ARG A 22 46.76 5.82 26.98
C ARG A 22 46.65 6.19 28.47
N GLU A 23 46.44 7.47 28.80
CA GLU A 23 46.21 7.92 30.18
C GLU A 23 44.90 7.34 30.75
N ALA A 24 43.82 7.35 29.96
CA ALA A 24 42.54 6.77 30.36
C ALA A 24 42.61 5.24 30.57
N VAL A 25 43.41 4.53 29.76
CA VAL A 25 43.69 3.10 29.98
C VAL A 25 44.41 2.86 31.30
N GLU A 26 45.41 3.66 31.64
CA GLU A 26 46.12 3.56 32.93
C GLU A 26 45.18 3.81 34.12
N GLU A 27 44.32 4.82 34.03
CA GLU A 27 43.31 5.10 35.07
C GLU A 27 42.32 3.93 35.22
N LYS A 28 41.85 3.34 34.11
CA LYS A 28 40.93 2.20 34.12
C LYS A 28 41.57 0.95 34.74
N VAL A 29 42.86 0.70 34.49
CA VAL A 29 43.63 -0.39 35.13
C VAL A 29 43.72 -0.17 36.65
N GLU A 30 43.97 1.07 37.09
CA GLU A 30 44.01 1.41 38.52
C GLU A 30 42.63 1.25 39.17
N GLN A 31 41.57 1.70 38.49
CA GLN A 31 40.19 1.59 38.95
C GLN A 31 39.74 0.13 39.10
N MET A 32 40.19 -0.76 38.22
CA MET A 32 39.94 -2.20 38.32
C MET A 32 40.86 -2.90 39.35
N GLY A 33 41.72 -2.17 40.05
CA GLY A 33 42.54 -2.70 41.15
C GLY A 33 43.50 -3.80 40.71
N GLY A 34 43.95 -3.77 39.45
CA GLY A 34 44.84 -4.79 38.86
C GLY A 34 44.16 -6.14 38.55
N LEU A 35 42.82 -6.17 38.44
CA LEU A 35 42.07 -7.35 37.99
C LEU A 35 42.12 -7.57 36.47
N ALA A 36 42.43 -6.51 35.71
CA ALA A 36 42.62 -6.55 34.26
C ALA A 36 44.01 -6.00 33.90
N ASP A 37 44.55 -6.49 32.80
CA ASP A 37 45.77 -5.96 32.20
C ASP A 37 45.47 -4.74 31.31
N GLU A 38 46.52 -4.01 30.93
CA GLU A 38 46.43 -2.82 30.09
C GLU A 38 45.74 -3.10 28.75
N GLU A 39 45.90 -4.31 28.20
CA GLU A 39 45.26 -4.74 26.96
C GLU A 39 43.74 -4.93 27.15
N THR A 40 43.30 -5.59 28.22
CA THR A 40 41.87 -5.74 28.54
C THR A 40 41.22 -4.40 28.89
N ALA A 41 41.92 -3.53 29.61
CA ALA A 41 41.44 -2.19 29.93
C ALA A 41 41.32 -1.31 28.67
N ALA A 42 42.30 -1.40 27.74
CA ALA A 42 42.23 -0.74 26.44
C ALA A 42 41.09 -1.29 25.59
N MET A 43 40.86 -2.61 25.57
CA MET A 43 39.71 -3.20 24.86
C MET A 43 38.38 -2.79 25.46
N LEU A 44 38.24 -2.72 26.79
CA LEU A 44 37.02 -2.26 27.45
C LEU A 44 36.75 -0.79 27.17
N LEU A 45 37.79 0.06 27.20
CA LEU A 45 37.67 1.47 26.91
C LEU A 45 37.38 1.70 25.42
N ALA A 46 38.02 0.93 24.53
CA ALA A 46 37.73 0.93 23.11
C ALA A 46 36.30 0.47 22.82
N HIS A 47 35.82 -0.57 23.52
CA HIS A 47 34.45 -1.00 23.40
C HIS A 47 33.49 0.07 23.91
N GLU A 48 33.74 0.68 25.06
CA GLU A 48 32.90 1.76 25.63
C GLU A 48 32.84 3.01 24.72
N LEU A 49 33.94 3.33 24.03
CA LEU A 49 33.99 4.40 23.03
C LEU A 49 33.23 4.03 21.74
N ASN A 50 33.32 2.77 21.31
CA ASN A 50 32.69 2.27 20.09
C ASN A 50 31.21 1.84 20.29
N GLU A 51 30.80 1.54 21.52
CA GLU A 51 29.44 1.08 21.90
C GLU A 51 28.38 2.19 21.80
N ASN A 52 28.78 3.45 21.63
CA ASN A 52 27.86 4.60 21.49
C ASN A 52 27.87 5.22 20.06
N GLU A 53 28.59 4.62 19.10
CA GLU A 53 28.57 5.07 17.70
C GLU A 53 27.55 4.24 16.91
N VAL A 54 26.42 4.88 16.61
CA VAL A 54 25.41 4.33 15.72
C VAL A 54 25.81 4.71 14.29
N ASN A 55 26.30 3.76 13.51
CA ASN A 55 26.84 4.06 12.18
C ASN A 55 25.77 4.49 11.17
N THR A 56 24.50 4.18 11.44
CA THR A 56 23.39 4.37 10.51
C THR A 56 22.16 4.95 11.23
N VAL A 57 21.38 5.76 10.52
CA VAL A 57 20.21 6.45 11.07
C VAL A 57 19.16 5.47 11.60
N ALA A 58 18.94 4.35 10.91
CA ALA A 58 17.93 3.35 11.30
C ALA A 58 18.17 2.70 12.68
N ASP A 59 19.41 2.71 13.16
CA ASP A 59 19.79 2.07 14.43
C ASP A 59 19.67 3.03 15.63
N ILE A 60 19.25 4.28 15.40
CA ILE A 60 19.12 5.28 16.47
C ILE A 60 17.86 5.00 17.30
N GLU A 61 18.02 4.85 18.62
CA GLU A 61 16.91 4.64 19.56
C GLU A 61 16.85 5.73 20.65
N PRO A 62 15.65 6.10 21.12
CA PRO A 62 15.51 7.02 22.25
C PRO A 62 16.21 6.50 23.51
N GLY A 63 16.88 7.40 24.23
CA GLY A 63 17.53 7.09 25.50
C GLY A 63 18.97 6.58 25.40
N MET A 64 19.52 6.48 24.18
CA MET A 64 20.97 6.43 23.99
C MET A 64 21.62 7.71 24.54
N ASN A 65 22.83 7.59 25.12
CA ASN A 65 23.47 8.73 25.79
C ASN A 65 23.95 9.80 24.81
N GLU A 66 24.52 9.36 23.68
CA GLU A 66 25.00 10.16 22.57
C GLU A 66 25.08 9.22 21.37
N VAL A 67 24.79 9.72 20.18
CA VAL A 67 24.95 9.01 18.91
C VAL A 67 25.77 9.87 17.97
N LYS A 68 26.56 9.21 17.11
CA LYS A 68 27.32 9.86 16.05
C LYS A 68 27.10 9.16 14.73
N PHE A 69 26.72 9.90 13.70
CA PHE A 69 26.40 9.34 12.39
C PHE A 69 26.66 10.38 11.29
N ILE A 70 26.62 9.92 10.04
CA ILE A 70 26.72 10.79 8.87
C ILE A 70 25.37 10.77 8.16
N ALA A 71 24.81 11.95 7.87
CA ALA A 71 23.56 12.08 7.14
C ALA A 71 23.59 13.30 6.21
N LYS A 72 22.82 13.23 5.12
CA LYS A 72 22.61 14.35 4.20
C LYS A 72 21.37 15.15 4.62
N VAL A 73 21.47 16.47 4.59
CA VAL A 73 20.36 17.38 4.83
C VAL A 73 19.32 17.25 3.71
N MET A 74 18.11 16.88 4.09
CA MET A 74 16.96 16.72 3.20
C MET A 74 16.11 17.99 3.15
N SER A 75 15.86 18.60 4.31
CA SER A 75 15.13 19.85 4.44
C SER A 75 15.59 20.64 5.66
N VAL A 76 15.37 21.96 5.63
CA VAL A 76 15.68 22.88 6.74
C VAL A 76 14.39 23.62 7.08
N GLY A 77 13.91 23.44 8.31
CA GLY A 77 12.70 24.09 8.82
C GLY A 77 12.91 25.54 9.25
N ASP A 78 11.80 26.20 9.60
CA ASP A 78 11.81 27.59 10.04
C ASP A 78 12.34 27.78 11.48
N LEU A 79 12.93 28.95 11.74
CA LEU A 79 13.33 29.37 13.07
C LEU A 79 12.10 29.57 13.97
N ARG A 80 12.00 28.76 15.03
CA ARG A 80 10.96 28.87 16.04
C ARG A 80 11.53 29.48 17.32
N THR A 81 10.82 30.46 17.88
CA THR A 81 11.15 31.13 19.15
C THR A 81 10.11 30.82 20.21
N PHE A 82 10.56 30.63 21.46
CA PHE A 82 9.69 30.39 22.60
C PHE A 82 10.23 31.02 23.89
N GLU A 83 9.34 31.31 24.83
CA GLU A 83 9.72 31.85 26.13
C GLU A 83 10.28 30.73 27.02
N ARG A 84 11.47 30.92 27.59
CA ARG A 84 12.07 30.03 28.59
C ARG A 84 12.00 30.70 29.95
N ASP A 85 11.57 29.95 30.97
CA ASP A 85 11.68 30.40 32.35
C ASP A 85 13.18 30.57 32.70
N GLY A 86 13.63 31.82 32.84
CA GLY A 86 14.99 32.13 33.27
C GLY A 86 15.17 31.87 34.77
N ASP A 87 16.34 31.38 35.18
CA ASP A 87 16.73 31.21 36.59
C ASP A 87 16.98 32.56 37.34
N GLY A 88 16.59 33.71 36.77
CA GLY A 88 16.93 35.06 37.26
C GLY A 88 15.79 36.09 37.24
N GLU A 89 16.01 37.24 37.91
CA GLU A 89 15.06 38.37 38.04
C GLU A 89 15.05 39.34 36.82
N ASP A 90 15.68 38.98 35.71
CA ASP A 90 15.63 39.73 34.44
C ASP A 90 14.74 38.98 33.43
N GLU A 91 14.31 39.67 32.37
CA GLU A 91 13.32 39.24 31.35
C GLU A 91 13.47 37.76 30.90
N PRO A 92 12.36 37.07 30.54
CA PRO A 92 12.43 35.67 30.09
C PRO A 92 13.45 35.50 28.97
N ASP A 93 14.31 34.50 29.08
CA ASP A 93 15.26 34.15 28.02
C ASP A 93 14.45 33.58 26.84
N GLU A 94 14.64 34.11 25.64
CA GLU A 94 14.01 33.58 24.43
C GLU A 94 14.83 32.38 23.92
N GLY A 95 14.27 31.18 24.05
CA GLY A 95 14.82 29.97 23.45
C GLY A 95 14.54 29.92 21.95
N ARG A 96 15.45 29.32 21.17
CA ARG A 96 15.31 29.17 19.72
C ARG A 96 15.58 27.75 19.28
N VAL A 97 14.85 27.29 18.26
CA VAL A 97 15.06 25.97 17.68
C VAL A 97 14.83 26.00 16.17
N ILE A 98 15.68 25.29 15.43
CA ILE A 98 15.45 24.89 14.04
C ILE A 98 15.50 23.37 13.98
N ASN A 99 14.57 22.81 13.20
CA ASN A 99 14.59 21.40 12.88
C ASN A 99 15.11 21.21 11.46
N VAL A 100 15.95 20.21 11.30
CA VAL A 100 16.54 19.82 10.02
C VAL A 100 16.25 18.35 9.85
N GLU A 101 15.63 17.96 8.74
CA GLU A 101 15.52 16.55 8.39
C GLU A 101 16.80 16.12 7.70
N ALA A 102 17.40 15.04 8.19
CA ALA A 102 18.60 14.46 7.61
C ALA A 102 18.40 12.96 7.37
N ALA A 103 18.98 12.43 6.29
CA ALA A 103 18.83 11.04 5.92
C ALA A 103 20.15 10.40 5.50
N ASP A 104 20.24 9.09 5.71
CA ASP A 104 21.23 8.22 5.10
C ASP A 104 20.54 7.13 4.26
N GLU A 105 21.32 6.16 3.77
CA GLU A 105 20.79 5.03 2.97
C GLU A 105 19.86 4.10 3.79
N THR A 106 19.79 4.25 5.10
CA THR A 106 19.04 3.38 6.02
C THR A 106 17.77 4.02 6.55
N GLY A 107 17.68 5.35 6.58
CA GLY A 107 16.50 6.06 7.03
C GLY A 107 16.71 7.55 7.19
N SER A 108 15.70 8.22 7.75
CA SER A 108 15.74 9.65 8.07
C SER A 108 15.50 9.90 9.56
N VAL A 109 16.06 11.02 10.04
CA VAL A 109 15.95 11.46 11.42
C VAL A 109 15.89 12.98 11.49
N ARG A 110 15.07 13.46 12.43
CA ARG A 110 14.98 14.87 12.77
C ARG A 110 16.13 15.31 13.64
N LEU A 111 16.86 16.32 13.20
CA LEU A 111 17.88 17.01 13.98
C LEU A 111 17.30 18.28 14.60
N ALA A 112 17.46 18.46 15.91
CA ALA A 112 17.06 19.68 16.62
C ALA A 112 18.30 20.50 16.97
N PHE A 113 18.43 21.66 16.32
CA PHE A 113 19.48 22.65 16.58
C PHE A 113 18.93 23.75 17.48
N TRP A 114 19.66 24.09 18.53
CA TRP A 114 19.20 25.03 19.56
C TRP A 114 19.96 26.35 19.53
N ASP A 115 19.29 27.42 19.97
CA ASP A 115 19.86 28.73 20.28
C ASP A 115 20.77 29.29 19.16
N GLN A 116 22.07 29.41 19.41
CA GLN A 116 23.03 30.03 18.47
C GLN A 116 23.21 29.23 17.18
N GLU A 117 23.07 27.90 17.24
CA GLU A 117 23.15 27.04 16.05
C GLU A 117 21.89 27.21 15.19
N ALA A 118 20.71 27.32 15.84
CA ALA A 118 19.47 27.63 15.15
C ALA A 118 19.55 28.97 14.42
N GLU A 119 20.07 30.02 15.07
CA GLU A 119 20.29 31.32 14.39
C GLU A 119 21.24 31.21 13.20
N SER A 120 22.33 30.45 13.37
CA SER A 120 23.35 30.27 12.34
C SER A 120 22.76 29.61 11.09
N ILE A 121 21.91 28.60 11.28
CA ILE A 121 21.20 27.92 10.19
C ILE A 121 20.18 28.87 9.53
N ALA A 122 19.41 29.64 10.30
CA ALA A 122 18.50 30.66 9.76
C ALA A 122 19.21 31.72 8.90
N GLU A 123 20.48 32.01 9.20
CA GLU A 123 21.31 32.94 8.43
C GLU A 123 21.94 32.30 7.17
N GLY A 124 21.66 31.01 6.91
CA GLY A 124 22.10 30.28 5.72
C GLY A 124 23.46 29.61 5.86
N GLN A 125 23.83 29.14 7.06
CA GLN A 125 25.06 28.34 7.24
C GLN A 125 24.90 26.86 6.90
N LEU A 126 23.68 26.42 6.60
CA LEU A 126 23.37 25.05 6.21
C LEU A 126 22.43 25.07 5.01
N ASP A 127 22.78 24.34 3.96
CA ASP A 127 22.00 24.22 2.74
C ASP A 127 21.48 22.79 2.57
N VAL A 128 20.34 22.65 1.89
CA VAL A 128 19.80 21.34 1.50
C VAL A 128 20.81 20.62 0.59
N GLY A 129 21.07 19.35 0.91
CA GLY A 129 22.05 18.50 0.24
C GLY A 129 23.43 18.46 0.89
N ASP A 130 23.68 19.27 1.92
CA ASP A 130 24.92 19.21 2.70
C ASP A 130 25.01 17.87 3.45
N VAL A 131 26.22 17.28 3.51
CA VAL A 131 26.48 16.07 4.30
C VAL A 131 27.10 16.49 5.63
N LEU A 132 26.51 16.04 6.73
CA LEU A 132 26.90 16.39 8.10
C LEU A 132 27.40 15.14 8.84
N ARG A 133 28.51 15.28 9.56
CA ARG A 133 28.84 14.40 10.69
C ARG A 133 28.17 14.99 11.93
N VAL A 134 27.16 14.30 12.42
CA VAL A 134 26.31 14.73 13.53
C VAL A 134 26.70 13.96 14.78
N ALA A 135 26.80 14.68 15.91
CA ALA A 135 26.84 14.12 17.25
C ALA A 135 25.72 14.76 18.09
N GLY A 136 24.94 13.94 18.78
CA GLY A 136 23.85 14.46 19.59
C GLY A 136 23.15 13.39 20.42
N ARG A 137 22.14 13.82 21.17
CA ARG A 137 21.37 12.94 22.05
C ARG A 137 20.02 12.58 21.43
N PRO A 138 19.74 11.29 21.19
CA PRO A 138 18.42 10.84 20.78
C PRO A 138 17.42 11.01 21.91
N GLN A 139 16.27 11.57 21.57
CA GLN A 139 15.15 11.76 22.48
C GLN A 139 13.83 11.43 21.80
N GLU A 140 12.84 11.10 22.63
CA GLU A 140 11.46 10.94 22.18
C GLU A 140 10.80 12.34 22.18
N GLY A 141 10.72 12.94 21.00
CA GLY A 141 10.04 14.20 20.76
C GLY A 141 8.52 14.04 20.66
N TYR A 142 7.82 15.18 20.49
CA TYR A 142 6.36 15.18 20.33
C TYR A 142 5.92 14.42 19.06
N ASN A 143 6.74 14.49 18.02
CA ASN A 143 6.58 13.74 16.78
C ASN A 143 7.68 12.68 16.73
N GLY A 144 7.74 11.74 17.67
CA GLY A 144 8.67 10.60 17.58
C GLY A 144 10.16 10.91 17.76
N LEU A 145 11.02 10.09 17.17
CA LEU A 145 12.46 10.12 17.38
C LEU A 145 13.09 11.41 16.83
N GLU A 146 13.82 12.14 17.67
CA GLU A 146 14.65 13.27 17.24
C GLU A 146 16.02 13.24 17.93
N VAL A 147 17.03 13.81 17.29
CA VAL A 147 18.37 13.97 17.84
C VAL A 147 18.59 15.43 18.19
N SER A 148 18.70 15.72 19.48
CA SER A 148 19.18 17.03 19.94
C SER A 148 20.65 17.13 19.61
N VAL A 149 20.99 18.00 18.65
CA VAL A 149 22.36 18.14 18.16
C VAL A 149 23.20 18.82 19.24
N ASP A 150 24.33 18.20 19.59
CA ASP A 150 25.38 18.82 20.41
C ASP A 150 26.52 19.34 19.51
N LYS A 151 26.74 18.70 18.35
CA LYS A 151 27.71 19.12 17.33
C LYS A 151 27.29 18.64 15.94
N ALA A 152 27.33 19.51 14.94
CA ALA A 152 27.26 19.11 13.53
C ALA A 152 28.37 19.78 12.72
N GLU A 153 29.12 18.99 11.95
CA GLU A 153 30.20 19.47 11.11
C GLU A 153 29.98 19.02 9.66
N PRO A 154 30.04 19.94 8.67
CA PRO A 154 29.99 19.55 7.26
C PRO A 154 31.15 18.64 6.90
N ASP A 155 30.86 17.52 6.26
CA ASP A 155 31.83 16.58 5.71
C ASP A 155 31.70 16.55 4.18
N ALA A 156 32.53 17.34 3.51
CA ALA A 156 32.53 17.46 2.05
C ALA A 156 33.19 16.26 1.33
N ASP A 157 33.89 15.39 2.06
CA ASP A 157 34.54 14.20 1.51
C ASP A 157 33.65 12.95 1.64
N ALA A 158 32.68 12.95 2.57
CA ALA A 158 31.67 11.92 2.70
C ALA A 158 30.59 12.02 1.61
N THR A 159 30.17 10.86 1.08
CA THR A 159 29.07 10.75 0.12
C THR A 159 27.98 9.86 0.67
N VAL A 160 26.77 10.41 0.76
CA VAL A 160 25.54 9.69 1.11
C VAL A 160 24.64 9.68 -0.12
N ASP A 161 24.16 8.52 -0.55
CA ASP A 161 23.39 8.35 -1.80
C ASP A 161 21.88 8.54 -1.57
N VAL A 162 21.50 9.71 -1.06
CA VAL A 162 20.09 10.14 -0.91
C VAL A 162 19.85 11.44 -1.67
N GLU A 163 18.71 11.57 -2.34
CA GLU A 163 18.40 12.74 -3.18
C GLU A 163 17.41 13.68 -2.47
N PRO A 164 17.85 14.88 -2.05
CA PRO A 164 16.95 15.86 -1.43
C PRO A 164 15.91 16.38 -2.44
N GLY A 165 14.66 16.49 -2.02
CA GLY A 165 13.54 16.98 -2.84
C GLY A 165 12.96 15.95 -3.83
N GLY A 166 13.42 14.70 -3.79
CA GLY A 166 12.81 13.58 -4.54
C GLY A 166 11.52 13.05 -3.93
N GLY A 167 11.20 13.45 -2.69
CA GLY A 167 10.19 12.82 -1.85
C GLY A 167 10.73 11.53 -1.21
N SER A 168 10.09 11.10 -0.12
CA SER A 168 10.32 9.82 0.53
C SER A 168 9.45 8.74 -0.11
N THR A 169 9.98 7.52 -0.22
CA THR A 169 9.19 6.34 -0.53
C THR A 169 8.33 5.95 0.67
N ILE A 170 7.20 5.29 0.43
CA ILE A 170 6.24 4.96 1.49
C ILE A 170 6.84 4.02 2.54
N ASP A 171 7.62 3.03 2.13
CA ASP A 171 8.30 2.09 3.04
C ASP A 171 9.39 2.72 3.92
N ALA A 172 9.94 3.87 3.51
CA ALA A 172 10.95 4.61 4.25
C ALA A 172 10.35 5.55 5.32
N LEU A 173 9.02 5.65 5.38
CA LEU A 173 8.33 6.45 6.41
C LEU A 173 8.55 5.84 7.79
N SER A 174 8.93 6.68 8.75
CA SER A 174 9.10 6.29 10.15
C SER A 174 8.30 7.20 11.07
N MET A 175 7.88 6.63 12.20
CA MET A 175 7.06 7.34 13.18
C MET A 175 7.75 8.63 13.63
N GLY A 176 7.05 9.75 13.47
CA GLY A 176 7.53 11.05 13.91
C GLY A 176 8.20 11.94 12.85
N GLN A 177 8.53 11.38 11.68
CA GLN A 177 8.99 12.18 10.56
C GLN A 177 8.00 13.32 10.28
N SER A 178 8.52 14.51 10.00
CA SER A 178 7.76 15.71 9.69
C SER A 178 8.34 16.34 8.44
N ASP A 179 7.60 17.25 7.82
CA ASP A 179 8.07 17.97 6.62
C ASP A 179 8.43 16.97 5.50
N VAL A 180 7.63 15.90 5.41
CA VAL A 180 7.83 14.78 4.48
C VAL A 180 7.01 14.99 3.23
N ASP A 181 7.70 14.97 2.10
CA ASP A 181 7.06 14.92 0.79
C ASP A 181 6.95 13.46 0.33
N VAL A 182 5.77 13.02 -0.13
CA VAL A 182 5.56 11.63 -0.60
C VAL A 182 4.81 11.67 -1.91
N ARG A 183 5.32 10.95 -2.92
CA ARG A 183 4.64 10.79 -4.21
C ARG A 183 3.95 9.44 -4.28
N GLY A 184 2.74 9.41 -4.82
CA GLY A 184 1.95 8.19 -4.90
C GLY A 184 0.82 8.32 -5.90
N VAL A 185 0.32 7.18 -6.39
CA VAL A 185 -0.97 7.11 -7.06
C VAL A 185 -2.07 6.94 -6.03
N VAL A 186 -3.17 7.69 -6.16
CA VAL A 186 -4.33 7.60 -5.28
C VAL A 186 -5.04 6.27 -5.54
N LEU A 187 -5.08 5.42 -4.52
CA LEU A 187 -5.71 4.11 -4.55
C LEU A 187 -7.18 4.18 -4.12
N ASP A 188 -7.49 5.04 -3.14
CA ASP A 188 -8.84 5.18 -2.61
C ASP A 188 -9.07 6.55 -1.96
N THR A 189 -10.33 6.98 -1.92
CA THR A 189 -10.75 8.22 -1.25
C THR A 189 -11.94 7.96 -0.32
N ASP A 190 -11.86 8.49 0.90
CA ASP A 190 -12.91 8.42 1.92
C ASP A 190 -13.81 9.66 1.87
N SER A 191 -15.09 9.49 2.23
CA SER A 191 -16.03 10.60 2.36
C SER A 191 -15.66 11.55 3.52
N ILE A 192 -15.98 12.84 3.36
CA ILE A 192 -15.70 13.85 4.39
C ILE A 192 -16.61 13.62 5.61
N ARG A 193 -15.99 13.50 6.78
CA ARG A 193 -16.67 13.42 8.07
C ARG A 193 -16.52 14.72 8.83
N THR A 194 -17.59 15.14 9.51
CA THR A 194 -17.59 16.36 10.34
C THR A 194 -17.81 16.04 11.82
N PHE A 195 -17.27 16.88 12.69
CA PHE A 195 -17.39 16.75 14.14
C PHE A 195 -17.37 18.11 14.85
N ASP A 196 -17.99 18.21 16.02
CA ASP A 196 -17.94 19.42 16.85
C ASP A 196 -16.65 19.46 17.67
N ARG A 197 -15.96 20.60 17.67
CA ARG A 197 -14.79 20.86 18.52
C ARG A 197 -15.18 21.44 19.88
N ASP A 198 -14.30 21.31 20.86
CA ASP A 198 -14.49 21.86 22.21
C ASP A 198 -14.63 23.40 22.22
N ASP A 199 -14.06 24.08 21.22
CA ASP A 199 -14.17 25.53 21.04
C ASP A 199 -15.48 25.97 20.34
N GLY A 200 -16.31 25.01 19.93
CA GLY A 200 -17.58 25.22 19.25
C GLY A 200 -17.49 25.43 17.74
N SER A 201 -16.30 25.28 17.14
CA SER A 201 -16.15 25.21 15.69
C SER A 201 -16.41 23.78 15.16
N GLU A 202 -16.75 23.66 13.87
CA GLU A 202 -16.89 22.37 13.19
C GLU A 202 -15.52 21.96 12.63
N GLY A 203 -15.07 20.76 12.93
CA GLY A 203 -13.92 20.12 12.31
C GLY A 203 -14.33 19.18 11.18
N ARG A 204 -13.45 19.06 10.19
CA ARG A 204 -13.63 18.18 9.03
C ARG A 204 -12.42 17.27 8.89
N VAL A 205 -12.66 16.02 8.49
CA VAL A 205 -11.61 15.05 8.21
C VAL A 205 -12.02 14.16 7.04
N ALA A 206 -11.09 13.93 6.13
CA ALA A 206 -11.20 12.95 5.06
C ALA A 206 -9.87 12.23 4.90
N ASN A 207 -9.88 11.07 4.26
CA ASN A 207 -8.66 10.32 4.04
C ASN A 207 -8.50 9.97 2.57
N LEU A 208 -7.25 9.87 2.15
CA LEU A 208 -6.84 9.26 0.90
C LEU A 208 -6.02 8.02 1.25
N THR A 209 -5.98 7.03 0.38
CA THR A 209 -4.90 6.03 0.38
C THR A 209 -4.09 6.26 -0.87
N ILE A 210 -2.78 6.41 -0.73
CA ILE A 210 -1.85 6.49 -1.86
C ILE A 210 -0.92 5.29 -1.83
N GLY A 211 -0.40 4.91 -3.00
CA GLY A 211 0.60 3.84 -3.14
C GLY A 211 1.70 4.21 -4.12
N ASP A 212 2.86 3.61 -3.92
CA ASP A 212 4.02 3.66 -4.80
C ASP A 212 4.57 2.24 -5.01
N GLU A 213 5.75 2.10 -5.59
CA GLU A 213 6.38 0.79 -5.80
C GLU A 213 6.82 0.10 -4.49
N THR A 214 6.85 0.82 -3.36
CA THR A 214 7.35 0.31 -2.08
C THR A 214 6.25 0.03 -1.07
N GLY A 215 5.05 0.60 -1.24
CA GLY A 215 3.90 0.24 -0.43
C GLY A 215 2.67 1.12 -0.62
N ARG A 216 1.86 1.20 0.45
CA ARG A 216 0.71 2.10 0.55
C ARG A 216 0.71 2.81 1.89
N VAL A 217 0.19 4.03 1.91
CA VAL A 217 -0.01 4.78 3.15
C VAL A 217 -1.35 5.51 3.12
N ARG A 218 -2.00 5.56 4.27
CA ARG A 218 -3.19 6.37 4.45
C ARG A 218 -2.79 7.81 4.73
N VAL A 219 -3.36 8.73 3.96
CA VAL A 219 -3.17 10.17 4.14
C VAL A 219 -4.40 10.78 4.79
N THR A 220 -4.23 11.40 5.96
CA THR A 220 -5.31 12.06 6.71
C THR A 220 -5.32 13.56 6.42
N LEU A 221 -6.41 14.07 5.88
CA LEU A 221 -6.63 15.47 5.50
C LEU A 221 -7.56 16.16 6.49
N TRP A 222 -7.13 17.28 7.04
CA TRP A 222 -7.89 18.04 8.04
C TRP A 222 -8.45 19.35 7.47
N ASP A 223 -9.61 19.75 7.98
CA ASP A 223 -10.26 21.04 7.71
C ASP A 223 -10.41 21.33 6.22
N ASP A 224 -9.87 22.44 5.72
CA ASP A 224 -9.99 22.86 4.33
C ASP A 224 -9.31 21.86 3.35
N ARG A 225 -8.40 21.02 3.82
CA ARG A 225 -7.73 20.01 2.99
C ARG A 225 -8.61 18.79 2.79
N ALA A 226 -9.59 18.56 3.66
CA ALA A 226 -10.53 17.45 3.49
C ALA A 226 -11.30 17.54 2.17
N ASP A 227 -11.50 18.76 1.64
CA ASP A 227 -12.11 18.97 0.32
C ASP A 227 -11.34 18.29 -0.81
N ARG A 228 -10.01 18.16 -0.70
CA ARG A 228 -9.20 17.49 -1.74
C ARG A 228 -9.55 16.02 -1.92
N ALA A 229 -10.11 15.36 -0.90
CA ALA A 229 -10.56 13.97 -1.04
C ALA A 229 -11.76 13.81 -1.99
N GLU A 230 -12.57 14.86 -2.19
CA GLU A 230 -13.69 14.86 -3.14
C GLU A 230 -13.28 15.40 -4.52
N GLU A 231 -12.12 16.05 -4.63
CA GLU A 231 -11.62 16.65 -5.87
C GLU A 231 -10.72 15.70 -6.67
N ILE A 232 -10.10 14.73 -6.00
CA ILE A 232 -9.10 13.85 -6.57
C ILE A 232 -9.72 12.46 -6.78
N ASP A 233 -9.69 11.99 -8.02
CA ASP A 233 -10.19 10.66 -8.38
C ASP A 233 -9.11 9.58 -8.13
N PRO A 234 -9.49 8.34 -7.75
CA PRO A 234 -8.58 7.20 -7.77
C PRO A 234 -7.89 7.02 -9.12
N GLY A 235 -6.62 6.62 -9.11
CA GLY A 235 -5.73 6.55 -10.28
C GLY A 235 -4.95 7.84 -10.56
N THR A 236 -5.23 8.93 -9.85
CA THR A 236 -4.50 10.20 -10.01
C THR A 236 -3.15 10.14 -9.28
N ALA A 237 -2.07 10.56 -9.95
CA ALA A 237 -0.78 10.74 -9.31
C ALA A 237 -0.75 12.06 -8.51
N VAL A 238 -0.31 11.97 -7.26
CA VAL A 238 -0.24 13.11 -6.34
C VAL A 238 1.10 13.16 -5.61
N GLU A 239 1.47 14.37 -5.19
CA GLU A 239 2.52 14.65 -4.23
C GLU A 239 1.87 15.20 -2.96
N ILE A 240 2.09 14.52 -1.84
CA ILE A 240 1.82 15.05 -0.51
C ILE A 240 3.00 15.92 -0.14
N VAL A 241 2.74 17.17 0.23
CA VAL A 241 3.78 18.15 0.59
C VAL A 241 3.68 18.47 2.08
N ASP A 242 4.82 18.55 2.76
CA ASP A 242 4.94 18.87 4.19
C ASP A 242 4.01 18.03 5.09
N GLY A 243 3.95 16.72 4.81
CA GLY A 243 3.25 15.74 5.62
C GLY A 243 4.01 15.40 6.92
N TYR A 244 3.30 14.87 7.91
CA TYR A 244 3.93 14.32 9.11
C TYR A 244 3.39 12.93 9.46
N VAL A 245 4.29 12.03 9.82
CA VAL A 245 3.97 10.62 10.06
C VAL A 245 3.49 10.44 11.50
N ARG A 246 2.33 9.81 11.65
CA ARG A 246 1.72 9.41 12.92
C ARG A 246 1.53 7.91 12.91
N GLU A 247 1.55 7.30 14.09
CA GLU A 247 1.07 5.94 14.26
C GLU A 247 -0.35 5.96 14.80
N ARG A 248 -1.21 5.13 14.22
CA ARG A 248 -2.55 4.86 14.73
C ARG A 248 -2.84 3.37 14.67
N GLU A 249 -3.17 2.81 15.84
CA GLU A 249 -3.63 1.41 15.96
C GLU A 249 -2.63 0.40 15.33
N GLY A 250 -1.33 0.74 15.37
CA GLY A 250 -0.24 -0.10 14.86
C GLY A 250 0.11 0.11 13.38
N SER A 251 -0.53 1.06 12.69
CA SER A 251 -0.24 1.43 11.29
C SER A 251 0.23 2.87 11.19
N LEU A 252 1.16 3.14 10.27
CA LEU A 252 1.59 4.50 9.97
C LEU A 252 0.54 5.21 9.10
N GLU A 253 0.23 6.46 9.46
CA GLU A 253 -0.63 7.38 8.70
C GLU A 253 0.17 8.66 8.42
N LEU A 254 0.07 9.19 7.20
CA LEU A 254 0.64 10.48 6.82
C LEU A 254 -0.42 11.56 7.02
N HIS A 255 -0.17 12.52 7.89
CA HIS A 255 -1.13 13.59 8.15
C HIS A 255 -0.73 14.85 7.40
N VAL A 256 -1.71 15.50 6.77
CA VAL A 256 -1.53 16.81 6.12
C VAL A 256 -2.07 17.88 7.05
N GLY A 257 -1.16 18.66 7.62
CA GLY A 257 -1.47 19.75 8.56
C GLY A 257 -1.77 21.08 7.88
N ASP A 258 -1.68 22.17 8.65
CA ASP A 258 -1.97 23.52 8.15
C ASP A 258 -0.99 24.06 7.10
N HIS A 259 0.22 23.51 7.04
CA HIS A 259 1.25 23.91 6.09
C HIS A 259 1.35 22.93 4.91
N GLY A 260 0.80 21.72 5.05
CA GLY A 260 0.87 20.71 4.02
C GLY A 260 -0.19 20.84 2.93
N ALA A 261 0.07 20.17 1.82
CA ALA A 261 -0.78 20.17 0.64
C ALA A 261 -0.87 18.78 0.00
N VAL A 262 -1.86 18.63 -0.88
CA VAL A 262 -1.98 17.49 -1.80
C VAL A 262 -2.09 18.06 -3.20
N ASP A 263 -1.03 17.91 -3.97
CA ASP A 263 -0.89 18.45 -5.31
C ASP A 263 -0.92 17.33 -6.34
N GLU A 264 -1.69 17.51 -7.40
CA GLU A 264 -1.70 16.57 -8.53
C GLU A 264 -0.43 16.77 -9.36
N ILE A 265 0.19 15.68 -9.79
CA ILE A 265 1.43 15.71 -10.57
C ILE A 265 1.22 15.03 -11.93
N ASP A 266 1.94 15.53 -12.94
CA ASP A 266 1.92 14.95 -14.30
C ASP A 266 2.82 13.70 -14.43
N GLU A 267 3.58 13.36 -13.38
CA GLU A 267 4.48 12.21 -13.37
C GLU A 267 3.72 10.91 -13.10
N GLU A 268 4.02 9.87 -13.88
CA GLU A 268 3.43 8.54 -13.68
C GLU A 268 4.11 7.87 -12.48
N VAL A 269 3.33 7.56 -11.44
CA VAL A 269 3.78 6.78 -10.29
C VAL A 269 3.23 5.36 -10.41
N ALA A 270 4.11 4.36 -10.33
CA ALA A 270 3.73 2.97 -10.37
C ALA A 270 3.32 2.47 -8.98
N PHE A 271 2.34 1.57 -8.93
CA PHE A 271 1.96 0.82 -7.73
C PHE A 271 1.77 -0.64 -8.12
N GLU A 272 2.49 -1.54 -7.46
CA GLU A 272 2.35 -2.98 -7.64
C GLU A 272 1.84 -3.60 -6.34
N PRO A 273 0.63 -4.19 -6.33
CA PRO A 273 0.07 -4.76 -5.11
C PRO A 273 0.84 -6.01 -4.66
N ASP A 274 1.34 -6.00 -3.42
CA ASP A 274 1.92 -7.19 -2.77
C ASP A 274 0.83 -8.07 -2.14
N ALA A 275 0.02 -8.71 -2.99
CA ALA A 275 -1.10 -9.53 -2.54
C ALA A 275 -0.69 -10.96 -2.18
N ALA A 276 -1.19 -11.44 -1.05
CA ALA A 276 -1.08 -12.83 -0.63
C ALA A 276 -1.93 -13.76 -1.52
N ALA A 277 -1.40 -14.97 -1.77
CA ALA A 277 -2.14 -16.02 -2.45
C ALA A 277 -3.33 -16.49 -1.61
N ILE A 278 -4.53 -16.46 -2.19
CA ILE A 278 -5.80 -16.78 -1.51
C ILE A 278 -5.76 -18.17 -0.85
N GLU A 279 -5.13 -19.17 -1.46
CA GLU A 279 -5.04 -20.52 -0.88
C GLU A 279 -4.30 -20.55 0.48
N ARG A 280 -3.35 -19.62 0.70
CA ARG A 280 -2.39 -19.63 1.81
C ARG A 280 -2.86 -18.85 3.04
N VAL A 281 -3.83 -17.95 2.89
CA VAL A 281 -4.28 -17.09 4.00
C VAL A 281 -4.90 -17.91 5.13
N GLU A 282 -4.68 -17.53 6.37
CA GLU A 282 -5.17 -18.23 7.57
C GLU A 282 -6.17 -17.37 8.35
N ILE A 283 -7.10 -18.00 9.06
CA ILE A 283 -8.08 -17.29 9.88
C ILE A 283 -7.36 -16.53 11.01
N GLY A 284 -7.73 -15.27 11.19
CA GLY A 284 -7.15 -14.34 12.16
C GLY A 284 -5.98 -13.52 11.61
N GLU A 285 -5.59 -13.71 10.34
CA GLU A 285 -4.61 -12.86 9.67
C GLU A 285 -5.26 -11.59 9.11
N THR A 286 -4.46 -10.53 9.04
CA THR A 286 -4.76 -9.34 8.24
C THR A 286 -3.80 -9.36 7.04
N VAL A 287 -4.35 -9.41 5.84
CA VAL A 287 -3.59 -9.60 4.60
C VAL A 287 -4.14 -8.75 3.47
N ASP A 288 -3.34 -8.61 2.43
CA ASP A 288 -3.80 -8.10 1.14
C ASP A 288 -4.13 -9.27 0.23
N ILE A 289 -5.25 -9.18 -0.47
CA ILE A 289 -5.64 -10.15 -1.49
C ILE A 289 -6.04 -9.40 -2.75
N ALA A 290 -5.64 -9.92 -3.90
CA ALA A 290 -6.00 -9.38 -5.20
C ALA A 290 -6.55 -10.49 -6.09
N GLY A 291 -7.48 -10.15 -6.97
CA GLY A 291 -8.03 -11.12 -7.91
C GLY A 291 -9.19 -10.57 -8.74
N VAL A 292 -9.63 -11.39 -9.68
CA VAL A 292 -10.74 -11.06 -10.58
C VAL A 292 -12.06 -11.36 -9.88
N VAL A 293 -12.99 -10.42 -9.93
CA VAL A 293 -14.33 -10.55 -9.37
C VAL A 293 -15.15 -11.55 -10.18
N ARG A 294 -15.51 -12.68 -9.56
CA ARG A 294 -16.41 -13.69 -10.12
C ARG A 294 -17.87 -13.31 -10.00
N SER A 295 -18.24 -12.70 -8.89
CA SER A 295 -19.62 -12.29 -8.60
C SER A 295 -19.65 -11.13 -7.63
N ALA A 296 -20.62 -10.24 -7.79
CA ALA A 296 -20.88 -9.15 -6.87
C ALA A 296 -22.35 -9.14 -6.45
N ASP A 297 -22.60 -9.34 -5.16
CA ASP A 297 -23.94 -9.31 -4.59
C ASP A 297 -24.52 -7.88 -4.61
N PRO A 298 -25.85 -7.72 -4.56
CA PRO A 298 -26.45 -6.43 -4.29
C PRO A 298 -26.10 -5.94 -2.89
N LYS A 299 -25.87 -4.62 -2.76
CA LYS A 299 -25.69 -3.96 -1.47
C LYS A 299 -26.89 -4.17 -0.55
N ARG A 300 -26.62 -4.41 0.73
CA ARG A 300 -27.62 -4.57 1.80
C ARG A 300 -27.40 -3.49 2.85
N THR A 301 -28.48 -2.95 3.40
CA THR A 301 -28.45 -2.02 4.53
C THR A 301 -29.12 -2.61 5.77
N PHE A 302 -28.74 -2.13 6.95
CA PHE A 302 -29.27 -2.57 8.25
C PHE A 302 -29.14 -1.45 9.29
N ASP A 303 -30.00 -1.44 10.30
CA ASP A 303 -29.90 -0.50 11.42
C ASP A 303 -28.88 -1.01 12.46
N ARG A 304 -28.00 -0.13 12.95
CA ARG A 304 -27.09 -0.40 14.08
C ARG A 304 -27.76 -0.09 15.42
N ASP A 305 -27.22 -0.64 16.49
CA ASP A 305 -27.70 -0.42 17.86
C ASP A 305 -27.59 1.05 18.32
N ASP A 306 -26.67 1.81 17.73
CA ASP A 306 -26.49 3.25 17.95
C ASP A 306 -27.46 4.13 17.14
N GLY A 307 -28.30 3.51 16.30
CA GLY A 307 -29.26 4.18 15.44
C GLY A 307 -28.71 4.68 14.10
N SER A 308 -27.44 4.44 13.80
CA SER A 308 -26.87 4.68 12.46
C SER A 308 -27.26 3.57 11.47
N GLU A 309 -27.29 3.86 10.17
CA GLU A 309 -27.48 2.84 9.13
C GLU A 309 -26.12 2.25 8.75
N GLY A 310 -26.02 0.92 8.79
CA GLY A 310 -24.90 0.15 8.27
C GLY A 310 -25.20 -0.43 6.90
N GLN A 311 -24.13 -0.67 6.13
CA GLN A 311 -24.23 -1.29 4.81
C GLN A 311 -23.12 -2.30 4.60
N VAL A 312 -23.43 -3.35 3.83
CA VAL A 312 -22.52 -4.41 3.44
C VAL A 312 -22.83 -4.90 2.04
N ARG A 313 -21.79 -5.20 1.27
CA ARG A 313 -21.87 -5.84 -0.05
C ARG A 313 -20.83 -6.93 -0.13
N ASN A 314 -21.19 -8.12 -0.63
CA ASN A 314 -20.21 -9.19 -0.80
C ASN A 314 -19.78 -9.28 -2.25
N VAL A 315 -18.49 -9.51 -2.46
CA VAL A 315 -17.94 -9.89 -3.75
C VAL A 315 -17.21 -11.22 -3.59
N ARG A 316 -17.09 -11.99 -4.66
CA ARG A 316 -16.25 -13.19 -4.69
C ARG A 316 -15.13 -12.93 -5.66
N ILE A 317 -13.89 -12.98 -5.20
CA ILE A 317 -12.70 -12.78 -6.03
C ILE A 317 -11.97 -14.11 -6.20
N GLN A 318 -11.22 -14.21 -7.30
CA GLN A 318 -10.38 -15.37 -7.57
C GLN A 318 -9.01 -14.93 -8.08
N ASP A 319 -7.97 -15.54 -7.54
CA ASP A 319 -6.60 -15.47 -8.03
C ASP A 319 -6.20 -16.80 -8.70
N ALA A 320 -4.92 -16.98 -9.01
CA ALA A 320 -4.41 -18.21 -9.60
C ALA A 320 -4.46 -19.43 -8.66
N THR A 321 -4.69 -19.23 -7.37
CA THR A 321 -4.55 -20.23 -6.31
C THR A 321 -5.87 -20.66 -5.70
N GLY A 322 -6.86 -19.77 -5.66
CA GLY A 322 -8.15 -20.04 -5.04
C GLY A 322 -9.14 -18.90 -5.22
N ASP A 323 -10.31 -19.07 -4.63
CA ASP A 323 -11.35 -18.05 -4.57
C ASP A 323 -11.71 -17.76 -3.12
N ILE A 324 -12.12 -16.52 -2.85
CA ILE A 324 -12.56 -16.10 -1.52
C ILE A 324 -13.66 -15.05 -1.63
N ARG A 325 -14.55 -15.08 -0.65
CA ARG A 325 -15.58 -14.06 -0.50
C ARG A 325 -15.01 -12.89 0.29
N VAL A 326 -15.26 -11.67 -0.19
CA VAL A 326 -14.88 -10.42 0.46
C VAL A 326 -16.14 -9.65 0.85
N ALA A 327 -16.32 -9.39 2.14
CA ALA A 327 -17.38 -8.56 2.68
C ALA A 327 -16.91 -7.09 2.73
N LEU A 328 -17.52 -6.26 1.87
CA LEU A 328 -17.24 -4.82 1.77
C LEU A 328 -18.16 -4.07 2.72
N TRP A 329 -17.61 -3.45 3.76
CA TRP A 329 -18.37 -2.70 4.76
C TRP A 329 -18.36 -1.20 4.53
N GLY A 330 -19.47 -0.53 4.91
CA GLY A 330 -19.55 0.93 4.86
C GLY A 330 -19.44 1.46 3.43
N ASP A 331 -18.69 2.54 3.23
CA ASP A 331 -18.55 3.23 1.93
C ASP A 331 -17.95 2.33 0.84
N LYS A 332 -17.19 1.29 1.23
CA LYS A 332 -16.67 0.27 0.30
C LYS A 332 -17.79 -0.53 -0.38
N ALA A 333 -18.95 -0.63 0.26
CA ALA A 333 -20.12 -1.29 -0.32
C ALA A 333 -20.72 -0.52 -1.50
N ASP A 334 -20.41 0.78 -1.62
CA ASP A 334 -20.88 1.67 -2.69
C ASP A 334 -20.00 1.65 -3.94
N LYS A 335 -18.82 1.04 -3.87
CA LYS A 335 -17.88 0.98 -5.01
C LYS A 335 -18.51 0.28 -6.22
N GLU A 336 -18.26 0.83 -7.40
CA GLU A 336 -18.69 0.28 -8.68
C GLU A 336 -17.82 -0.93 -9.05
N ILE A 337 -18.12 -2.07 -8.44
CA ILE A 337 -17.46 -3.36 -8.71
C ILE A 337 -18.42 -4.28 -9.46
N ALA A 338 -17.97 -4.83 -10.58
CA ALA A 338 -18.69 -5.74 -11.45
C ALA A 338 -17.91 -7.05 -11.67
N PRO A 339 -18.58 -8.14 -12.08
CA PRO A 339 -17.88 -9.35 -12.51
C PRO A 339 -16.93 -9.06 -13.67
N GLY A 340 -15.70 -9.56 -13.56
CA GLY A 340 -14.62 -9.33 -14.51
C GLY A 340 -13.63 -8.25 -14.09
N ASP A 341 -13.99 -7.36 -13.16
CA ASP A 341 -13.07 -6.36 -12.63
C ASP A 341 -11.97 -7.04 -11.81
N GLU A 342 -10.75 -6.55 -11.92
CA GLU A 342 -9.67 -6.93 -11.02
C GLU A 342 -9.67 -5.98 -9.83
N ILE A 343 -9.62 -6.50 -8.61
CA ILE A 343 -9.58 -5.67 -7.42
C ILE A 343 -8.43 -6.07 -6.50
N LEU A 344 -7.90 -5.09 -5.78
CA LEU A 344 -7.12 -5.27 -4.56
C LEU A 344 -8.03 -5.01 -3.36
N ALA A 345 -8.08 -5.94 -2.43
CA ALA A 345 -8.63 -5.74 -1.10
C ALA A 345 -7.48 -5.84 -0.08
N ALA A 346 -7.01 -4.67 0.37
CA ALA A 346 -5.88 -4.51 1.26
C ALA A 346 -6.32 -4.40 2.72
N ASP A 347 -5.48 -4.88 3.63
CA ASP A 347 -5.72 -4.94 5.08
C ASP A 347 -7.08 -5.58 5.43
N VAL A 348 -7.42 -6.69 4.75
CA VAL A 348 -8.64 -7.45 5.05
C VAL A 348 -8.37 -8.45 6.16
N GLU A 349 -9.31 -8.55 7.09
CA GLU A 349 -9.27 -9.55 8.16
C GLU A 349 -9.84 -10.86 7.65
N ILE A 350 -9.11 -11.97 7.82
CA ILE A 350 -9.58 -13.30 7.41
C ILE A 350 -10.37 -13.93 8.57
N ASP A 351 -11.67 -14.07 8.37
CA ASP A 351 -12.62 -14.60 9.32
C ASP A 351 -13.08 -16.02 8.98
N ASP A 352 -13.66 -16.69 9.98
CA ASP A 352 -14.39 -17.94 9.81
C ASP A 352 -15.77 -17.65 9.19
N GLY A 353 -15.91 -18.02 7.92
CA GLY A 353 -17.11 -17.79 7.13
C GLY A 353 -18.20 -18.84 7.34
N TRP A 354 -19.14 -18.90 6.40
CA TRP A 354 -20.25 -19.85 6.49
C TRP A 354 -19.83 -21.25 6.00
N GLN A 355 -20.12 -22.29 6.79
CA GLN A 355 -19.74 -23.69 6.50
C GLN A 355 -18.22 -23.99 6.47
N ASP A 356 -17.45 -23.38 7.38
CA ASP A 356 -16.00 -23.60 7.51
C ASP A 356 -15.17 -23.12 6.30
N ASP A 357 -15.73 -22.25 5.44
CA ASP A 357 -15.00 -21.54 4.38
C ASP A 357 -14.41 -20.22 4.92
N LYS A 358 -13.25 -19.81 4.39
CA LYS A 358 -12.62 -18.52 4.76
C LYS A 358 -13.42 -17.36 4.14
N GLU A 359 -13.63 -16.28 4.91
CA GLU A 359 -14.17 -15.02 4.41
C GLU A 359 -13.19 -13.89 4.71
N ALA A 360 -12.99 -12.98 3.77
CA ALA A 360 -12.22 -11.76 3.99
C ALA A 360 -13.19 -10.61 4.33
N SER A 361 -12.89 -9.86 5.38
CA SER A 361 -13.69 -8.73 5.85
C SER A 361 -12.94 -7.42 5.59
N ALA A 362 -13.48 -6.60 4.68
CA ALA A 362 -12.93 -5.28 4.35
C ALA A 362 -13.62 -4.21 5.21
N GLY A 363 -13.03 -3.93 6.37
CA GLY A 363 -13.55 -3.04 7.40
C GLY A 363 -13.22 -1.55 7.19
N TRP A 364 -13.17 -0.80 8.30
CA TRP A 364 -12.90 0.64 8.27
C TRP A 364 -11.41 0.98 8.03
N GLN A 365 -10.52 0.04 8.34
CA GLN A 365 -9.07 0.14 8.14
C GLN A 365 -8.61 -0.37 6.77
N SER A 366 -9.41 -1.22 6.14
CA SER A 366 -9.10 -1.82 4.84
C SER A 366 -9.17 -0.80 3.71
N THR A 367 -8.51 -1.08 2.59
CA THR A 367 -8.59 -0.32 1.35
C THR A 367 -9.04 -1.24 0.21
N VAL A 368 -9.98 -0.80 -0.63
CA VAL A 368 -10.46 -1.62 -1.76
C VAL A 368 -10.30 -0.84 -3.04
N VAL A 369 -9.45 -1.32 -3.94
CA VAL A 369 -9.09 -0.65 -5.19
C VAL A 369 -9.57 -1.48 -6.36
N VAL A 370 -10.20 -0.86 -7.34
CA VAL A 370 -10.42 -1.50 -8.64
C VAL A 370 -9.16 -1.24 -9.46
N LEU A 371 -8.45 -2.31 -9.82
CA LEU A 371 -7.22 -2.22 -10.59
C LEU A 371 -7.60 -2.12 -12.07
N ASP A 372 -7.04 -1.12 -12.75
CA ASP A 372 -7.15 -1.00 -14.20
C ASP A 372 -6.28 -2.07 -14.89
N GLY A 373 -6.79 -3.30 -14.94
CA GLY A 373 -6.18 -4.40 -15.68
C GLY A 373 -6.41 -4.22 -17.18
N ALA A 374 -5.42 -3.68 -17.92
CA ALA A 374 -5.07 -3.95 -19.33
C ALA A 374 -6.19 -4.39 -20.31
N ALA A 375 -7.38 -3.82 -20.20
CA ALA A 375 -8.55 -4.11 -21.02
C ALA A 375 -9.23 -2.82 -21.50
N SER A 376 -8.43 -1.79 -21.78
CA SER A 376 -8.80 -0.77 -22.76
C SER A 376 -7.91 -0.94 -23.97
N ALA A 377 -8.29 -1.85 -24.88
CA ALA A 377 -7.81 -1.72 -26.25
C ALA A 377 -8.24 -0.32 -26.74
N PRO A 378 -7.32 0.50 -27.28
CA PRO A 378 -7.70 1.82 -27.75
C PRO A 378 -8.75 1.64 -28.85
N GLU A 379 -9.94 2.20 -28.63
CA GLU A 379 -10.90 2.38 -29.70
C GLU A 379 -10.19 3.19 -30.78
N SER A 380 -9.79 2.49 -31.84
CA SER A 380 -9.11 3.04 -32.98
C SER A 380 -9.94 4.21 -33.53
N GLY A 381 -9.40 5.41 -33.36
CA GLY A 381 -9.95 6.65 -33.90
C GLY A 381 -10.25 6.51 -35.39
N GLY A 382 -11.53 6.71 -35.72
CA GLY A 382 -12.03 6.99 -37.06
C GLY A 382 -12.85 8.27 -37.00
N GLY A 383 -12.28 9.36 -37.50
CA GLY A 383 -12.75 10.72 -37.25
C GLY A 383 -14.04 11.17 -37.95
N ASP A 384 -14.60 12.23 -37.35
CA ASP A 384 -15.32 13.37 -37.90
C ASP A 384 -16.42 13.15 -38.96
N GLN A 385 -17.67 13.44 -38.55
CA GLN A 385 -18.36 14.64 -39.04
C GLN A 385 -19.65 15.00 -38.26
N GLN A 386 -19.74 16.28 -37.96
CA GLN A 386 -20.87 17.09 -37.48
C GLN A 386 -22.24 16.74 -38.11
N THR A 387 -23.32 16.77 -37.31
CA THR A 387 -24.34 17.86 -37.27
C THR A 387 -25.69 17.42 -36.67
N ALA A 388 -26.17 18.24 -35.74
CA ALA A 388 -27.56 18.71 -35.52
C ALA A 388 -28.78 17.75 -35.51
N SER A 389 -29.42 17.73 -34.33
CA SER A 389 -30.85 17.84 -34.01
C SER A 389 -31.95 17.51 -35.04
N ALA A 390 -32.95 16.75 -34.53
CA ALA A 390 -34.41 16.98 -34.57
C ALA A 390 -35.26 15.84 -35.18
N ASP A 391 -36.19 15.37 -34.34
CA ASP A 391 -37.63 15.11 -34.55
C ASP A 391 -38.11 14.32 -35.78
N GLY A 392 -39.05 13.40 -35.51
CA GLY A 392 -40.07 13.00 -36.49
C GLY A 392 -40.17 11.49 -36.70
N GLY A 393 -41.25 10.91 -36.17
CA GLY A 393 -41.67 9.56 -36.52
C GLY A 393 -42.18 9.45 -37.96
N ASN A 394 -42.38 8.20 -38.41
CA ASN A 394 -43.59 7.67 -39.06
C ASN A 394 -43.28 6.48 -40.01
N GLU A 395 -43.98 5.37 -39.75
CA GLU A 395 -44.56 4.38 -40.68
C GLU A 395 -43.72 3.53 -41.66
N SER A 396 -43.89 2.22 -41.45
CA SER A 396 -44.33 1.16 -42.38
C SER A 396 -43.48 0.77 -43.60
N ALA A 397 -43.03 -0.49 -43.56
CA ALA A 397 -43.18 -1.55 -44.58
C ALA A 397 -42.66 -2.83 -43.89
N GLY A 398 -43.39 -3.94 -43.67
CA GLY A 398 -44.46 -4.53 -44.47
C GLY A 398 -43.83 -5.36 -45.59
N LEU A 399 -43.65 -6.67 -45.37
CA LEU A 399 -43.73 -7.75 -46.37
C LEU A 399 -43.57 -9.14 -45.70
N ASP A 400 -44.71 -9.80 -45.56
CA ASP A 400 -45.02 -11.24 -45.55
C ASP A 400 -44.10 -12.11 -46.44
N ALA A 401 -44.03 -13.45 -46.42
CA ALA A 401 -44.50 -14.58 -45.63
C ALA A 401 -44.08 -15.83 -46.45
N PHE A 402 -43.68 -16.94 -45.83
CA PHE A 402 -43.86 -18.27 -46.43
C PHE A 402 -43.96 -19.32 -45.32
N ALA A 403 -45.16 -19.90 -45.21
CA ALA A 403 -45.49 -21.10 -44.47
C ALA A 403 -46.02 -22.13 -45.49
N ASP A 404 -45.61 -23.39 -45.35
CA ASP A 404 -46.35 -24.62 -45.69
C ASP A 404 -45.46 -25.78 -45.18
N ASP A 405 -45.77 -26.46 -44.07
CA ASP A 405 -46.82 -27.46 -43.80
C ASP A 405 -46.58 -28.80 -44.52
N GLY A 406 -46.73 -29.90 -43.77
CA GLY A 406 -46.55 -31.26 -44.28
C GLY A 406 -46.07 -32.28 -43.26
N ALA A 407 -46.95 -32.67 -42.34
CA ALA A 407 -46.82 -33.86 -41.52
C ALA A 407 -47.09 -35.15 -42.32
N ASP A 408 -46.41 -36.26 -41.99
CA ASP A 408 -46.94 -37.61 -42.13
C ASP A 408 -46.20 -38.60 -41.22
N GLU A 409 -46.97 -39.34 -40.43
CA GLU A 409 -46.59 -40.51 -39.65
C GLU A 409 -46.49 -41.75 -40.57
N HIS A 410 -45.51 -42.64 -40.35
CA HIS A 410 -45.75 -44.07 -40.05
C HIS A 410 -44.47 -44.93 -40.12
N THR A 411 -44.21 -45.62 -39.01
CA THR A 411 -43.76 -47.02 -38.82
C THR A 411 -42.81 -47.66 -39.84
N ASP A 412 -41.69 -48.19 -39.34
CA ASP A 412 -41.14 -49.47 -39.85
C ASP A 412 -40.49 -50.32 -38.74
N ASP A 413 -40.72 -51.62 -38.88
CA ASP A 413 -40.32 -52.73 -38.02
C ASP A 413 -39.07 -53.42 -38.62
N ALA A 414 -38.15 -53.78 -37.74
CA ALA A 414 -37.04 -54.76 -37.80
C ALA A 414 -36.45 -55.25 -39.14
N SER A 415 -35.11 -55.13 -39.25
CA SER A 415 -34.26 -56.23 -39.75
C SER A 415 -32.84 -56.14 -39.20
N GLU A 416 -32.40 -57.19 -38.51
CA GLU A 416 -31.03 -57.39 -38.03
C GLU A 416 -30.09 -57.87 -39.16
N THR A 417 -28.83 -57.42 -39.17
CA THR A 417 -27.68 -58.28 -39.50
C THR A 417 -26.37 -57.70 -38.95
N ALA A 418 -25.60 -58.60 -38.34
CA ALA A 418 -24.49 -58.34 -37.42
C ALA A 418 -23.20 -57.79 -38.06
N GLY A 419 -22.47 -57.01 -37.25
CA GLY A 419 -21.07 -56.63 -37.43
C GLY A 419 -20.49 -56.19 -36.08
N ASP A 420 -19.74 -57.10 -35.46
CA ASP A 420 -19.10 -57.00 -34.14
C ASP A 420 -17.94 -55.99 -34.16
N ALA A 421 -18.03 -54.94 -33.34
CA ALA A 421 -16.90 -54.13 -32.88
C ALA A 421 -17.26 -53.57 -31.49
N ASP A 422 -16.37 -53.86 -30.54
CA ASP A 422 -16.41 -53.57 -29.11
C ASP A 422 -17.02 -52.19 -28.77
N ALA A 423 -18.24 -52.20 -28.22
CA ALA A 423 -18.96 -51.00 -27.78
C ALA A 423 -18.95 -50.95 -26.24
N THR A 424 -18.11 -50.09 -25.68
CA THR A 424 -18.42 -49.44 -24.40
C THR A 424 -19.65 -48.57 -24.62
N THR A 425 -20.80 -49.05 -24.18
CA THR A 425 -22.08 -48.33 -24.24
C THR A 425 -21.98 -47.09 -23.34
N GLY A 426 -21.54 -45.96 -23.91
CA GLY A 426 -21.68 -44.66 -23.26
C GLY A 426 -23.16 -44.29 -23.20
N GLU A 427 -23.57 -43.63 -22.12
CA GLU A 427 -24.93 -43.13 -21.97
C GLU A 427 -25.11 -41.91 -22.89
N THR A 428 -26.18 -41.89 -23.68
CA THR A 428 -26.54 -40.69 -24.45
C THR A 428 -27.22 -39.71 -23.50
N ILE A 429 -26.63 -38.53 -23.33
CA ILE A 429 -27.14 -37.47 -22.47
C ILE A 429 -27.31 -36.17 -23.26
N GLU A 430 -28.11 -35.27 -22.71
CA GLU A 430 -28.22 -33.87 -23.13
C GLU A 430 -27.77 -33.00 -21.98
N PHE A 431 -26.88 -32.03 -22.26
CA PHE A 431 -26.37 -31.08 -21.29
C PHE A 431 -26.54 -29.66 -21.83
N THR A 432 -27.28 -28.83 -21.10
CA THR A 432 -27.52 -27.43 -21.46
C THR A 432 -26.76 -26.55 -20.50
N GLY A 433 -25.86 -25.72 -21.01
CA GLY A 433 -25.07 -24.82 -20.17
C GLY A 433 -24.50 -23.64 -20.95
N THR A 434 -23.96 -22.70 -20.21
CA THR A 434 -23.23 -21.56 -20.77
C THR A 434 -21.80 -21.98 -21.10
N VAL A 435 -21.32 -21.61 -22.27
CA VAL A 435 -19.94 -21.88 -22.70
C VAL A 435 -18.96 -21.06 -21.87
N VAL A 436 -18.24 -21.71 -20.96
CA VAL A 436 -17.22 -21.07 -20.10
C VAL A 436 -15.80 -21.22 -20.65
N GLN A 437 -15.60 -22.15 -21.59
CA GLN A 437 -14.35 -22.33 -22.31
C GLN A 437 -14.62 -22.65 -23.78
N THR A 438 -13.93 -21.93 -24.68
CA THR A 438 -13.90 -22.23 -26.11
C THR A 438 -12.55 -22.87 -26.45
N GLY A 439 -12.56 -24.02 -27.14
CA GLY A 439 -11.35 -24.80 -27.43
C GLY A 439 -11.63 -26.29 -27.55
N ASP A 440 -10.57 -27.12 -27.50
CA ASP A 440 -10.66 -28.58 -27.54
C ASP A 440 -10.26 -29.17 -26.17
N PRO A 441 -11.20 -29.49 -25.25
CA PRO A 441 -12.67 -29.43 -25.38
C PRO A 441 -13.29 -28.05 -25.09
N VAL A 442 -14.54 -27.91 -25.56
CA VAL A 442 -15.48 -26.88 -25.12
C VAL A 442 -15.95 -27.25 -23.70
N VAL A 443 -16.15 -26.27 -22.82
CA VAL A 443 -16.72 -26.53 -21.48
C VAL A 443 -18.01 -25.76 -21.30
N LEU A 444 -19.07 -26.48 -20.93
CA LEU A 444 -20.39 -25.93 -20.61
C LEU A 444 -20.61 -25.98 -19.09
N ASP A 445 -21.27 -24.95 -18.55
CA ASP A 445 -21.63 -24.85 -17.13
C ASP A 445 -23.13 -24.54 -17.00
N ASP A 446 -23.88 -25.37 -16.28
CA ASP A 446 -25.31 -25.19 -16.03
C ASP A 446 -25.62 -24.47 -14.69
N GLY A 447 -24.58 -24.12 -13.94
CA GLY A 447 -24.64 -23.48 -12.62
C GLY A 447 -24.57 -24.46 -11.44
N GLU A 448 -24.66 -25.77 -11.68
CA GLU A 448 -24.48 -26.82 -10.66
C GLU A 448 -23.26 -27.70 -10.98
N GLU A 449 -23.01 -28.00 -12.26
CA GLU A 449 -21.91 -28.83 -12.73
C GLU A 449 -21.33 -28.34 -14.07
N THR A 450 -20.10 -28.76 -14.36
CA THR A 450 -19.44 -28.45 -15.65
C THR A 450 -19.26 -29.69 -16.50
N MET A 451 -19.50 -29.56 -17.80
CA MET A 451 -19.41 -30.64 -18.77
C MET A 451 -18.38 -30.31 -19.85
N SER A 452 -17.38 -31.17 -20.01
CA SER A 452 -16.44 -31.08 -21.13
C SER A 452 -17.05 -31.71 -22.38
N VAL A 453 -17.18 -30.94 -23.45
CA VAL A 453 -17.83 -31.32 -24.71
C VAL A 453 -16.83 -31.35 -25.85
N GLU A 454 -16.74 -32.47 -26.57
CA GLU A 454 -16.10 -32.55 -27.89
C GLU A 454 -17.14 -32.21 -28.95
N THR A 455 -16.89 -31.16 -29.73
CA THR A 455 -17.77 -30.75 -30.82
C THR A 455 -16.95 -30.01 -31.88
N ASP A 456 -17.31 -30.21 -33.16
CA ASP A 456 -16.77 -29.43 -34.28
C ASP A 456 -17.54 -28.10 -34.49
N GLU A 457 -18.61 -27.87 -33.73
CA GLU A 457 -19.42 -26.66 -33.82
C GLU A 457 -18.72 -25.47 -33.18
N ARG A 458 -18.89 -24.29 -33.80
CA ARG A 458 -18.28 -23.05 -33.30
C ARG A 458 -19.19 -22.41 -32.26
N VAL A 459 -18.73 -22.42 -31.02
CA VAL A 459 -19.39 -21.77 -29.88
C VAL A 459 -18.64 -20.51 -29.44
N GLN A 460 -19.35 -19.57 -28.84
CA GLN A 460 -18.79 -18.35 -28.27
C GLN A 460 -18.81 -18.40 -26.75
N LEU A 461 -17.81 -17.80 -26.10
CA LEU A 461 -17.77 -17.71 -24.65
C LEU A 461 -18.97 -16.88 -24.14
N GLY A 462 -19.68 -17.39 -23.14
CA GLY A 462 -20.94 -16.81 -22.63
C GLY A 462 -22.20 -17.19 -23.42
N GLN A 463 -22.10 -18.00 -24.48
CA GLN A 463 -23.26 -18.50 -25.22
C GLN A 463 -23.91 -19.67 -24.46
N GLU A 464 -25.24 -19.65 -24.26
CA GLU A 464 -25.99 -20.81 -23.79
C GLU A 464 -26.22 -21.77 -24.96
N VAL A 465 -25.81 -23.03 -24.81
CA VAL A 465 -25.95 -24.07 -25.83
C VAL A 465 -26.38 -25.39 -25.21
N THR A 466 -27.10 -26.21 -25.97
CA THR A 466 -27.40 -27.59 -25.58
C THR A 466 -26.57 -28.55 -26.42
N ALA A 467 -25.75 -29.35 -25.76
CA ALA A 467 -24.97 -30.42 -26.38
C ALA A 467 -25.65 -31.76 -26.13
N ARG A 468 -25.91 -32.52 -27.20
CA ARG A 468 -26.41 -33.90 -27.12
C ARG A 468 -25.34 -34.85 -27.65
N GLY A 469 -25.05 -35.89 -26.88
CA GLY A 469 -23.98 -36.81 -27.26
C GLY A 469 -23.83 -38.01 -26.36
N THR A 470 -22.74 -38.75 -26.57
CA THR A 470 -22.40 -39.93 -25.76
C THR A 470 -21.38 -39.56 -24.69
N LEU A 471 -21.70 -39.78 -23.41
CA LEU A 471 -20.78 -39.55 -22.30
C LEU A 471 -19.77 -40.70 -22.19
N ARG A 472 -18.47 -40.37 -22.19
CA ARG A 472 -17.36 -41.29 -21.93
C ARG A 472 -16.33 -40.62 -21.03
N ASP A 473 -15.98 -41.26 -19.92
CA ASP A 473 -14.92 -40.79 -18.99
C ASP A 473 -15.06 -39.28 -18.64
N ASP A 474 -16.27 -38.86 -18.23
CA ASP A 474 -16.63 -37.48 -17.87
C ASP A 474 -16.51 -36.44 -19.00
N ARG A 475 -16.50 -36.91 -20.26
CA ARG A 475 -16.49 -36.07 -21.46
C ARG A 475 -17.65 -36.45 -22.39
N LEU A 476 -18.38 -35.44 -22.83
CA LEU A 476 -19.49 -35.59 -23.76
C LEU A 476 -18.99 -35.46 -25.21
N ASP A 477 -19.04 -36.55 -25.97
CA ASP A 477 -18.80 -36.55 -27.42
C ASP A 477 -20.10 -36.15 -28.12
N ALA A 478 -20.24 -34.88 -28.51
CA ALA A 478 -21.50 -34.31 -28.97
C ALA A 478 -21.75 -34.59 -30.46
N ASP A 479 -22.88 -35.25 -30.73
CA ASP A 479 -23.40 -35.46 -32.09
C ASP A 479 -24.09 -34.20 -32.64
N ASP A 480 -24.70 -33.40 -31.75
CA ASP A 480 -25.40 -32.15 -32.07
C ASP A 480 -25.16 -31.07 -31.00
N VAL A 481 -24.96 -29.82 -31.43
CA VAL A 481 -24.95 -28.63 -30.56
C VAL A 481 -25.88 -27.58 -31.15
N PHE A 482 -26.87 -27.10 -30.38
CA PHE A 482 -27.89 -26.15 -30.85
C PHE A 482 -28.33 -25.13 -29.81
#